data_AF-A0A5A7U9G3-F1
#
_entry.id   AF-A0A5A7U9G3-F1
#
_cell.length_a   1.000
_cell.length_b   1.000
_cell.length_c   1.000
_cell.angle_alpha   90.00
_cell.angle_beta   90.00
_cell.angle_gamma   90.00
#
_symmetry.space_group_name_H-M   'P 1'
#
loop_
_entity.id
_entity.type
_entity.pdbx_description
1 polymer ?
#
loop_
_entity_poly.entity_id
_entity_poly.type
_entity_poly.pdbx_seq_one_letter_code
_entity_poly.pdbx_strand_id
1 'polypeptide(L)'
;MKLSFYASIRLNNFLAKLSSSSVFLSTGTIGNNHLLLVSALGALSLQLSCIVQCPHAIYLFLLKKSICITLVYLTIFVVRLVSVGNLEAAVSLLLSTSPESSYFYANALRAVALSSAVSRSLLELAVKVVAANMVRTDRSLSGTHLLCAVGRYQEACSQLQDAGCWTDAATLAATHLKGSDYARVLLRWANHVFHSEHNIWRALILYVAAGALQEALAALRESQQPDTAAMFILACREIHAEFISNLEISDDESDSNALKNKLLKLPGLDPENDDVVAVGEYYGQYQRKLVHLCMDSLPYSD
;
A
#
# COMPACT_ATOMS: atom_id res chain seq x y z
N MET A 1 -13.72 16.73 17.19
CA MET A 1 -14.04 18.14 17.58
C MET A 1 -12.89 19.13 17.40
N LYS A 2 -11.61 18.76 17.59
CA LYS A 2 -10.47 19.70 17.41
C LYS A 2 -10.09 20.02 15.94
N LEU A 3 -10.41 19.16 14.96
CA LEU A 3 -10.13 19.43 13.54
C LEU A 3 -11.08 20.44 12.87
N SER A 4 -12.36 20.50 13.27
CA SER A 4 -13.30 21.49 12.68
C SER A 4 -12.99 22.91 13.13
N PHE A 5 -12.40 23.07 14.32
CA PHE A 5 -11.99 24.38 14.85
C PHE A 5 -10.80 24.97 14.07
N TYR A 6 -9.82 24.13 13.69
CA TYR A 6 -8.65 24.55 12.90
C TYR A 6 -9.02 24.95 11.46
N ALA A 7 -9.98 24.25 10.84
CA ALA A 7 -10.48 24.61 9.51
C ALA A 7 -11.31 25.92 9.55
N SER A 8 -12.10 26.13 10.60
CA SER A 8 -12.94 27.33 10.76
C SER A 8 -12.10 28.60 10.99
N ILE A 9 -11.00 28.51 11.74
CA ILE A 9 -10.09 29.65 11.97
C ILE A 9 -9.34 30.04 10.68
N ARG A 10 -8.89 29.06 9.88
CA ARG A 10 -8.24 29.33 8.59
C ARG A 10 -9.19 29.95 7.56
N LEU A 11 -10.46 29.55 7.57
CA LEU A 11 -11.49 30.08 6.69
C LEU A 11 -11.91 31.51 7.09
N ASN A 12 -12.05 31.80 8.37
CA ASN A 12 -12.36 33.15 8.85
C ASN A 12 -11.23 34.16 8.58
N ASN A 13 -9.96 33.75 8.73
CA ASN A 13 -8.82 34.60 8.36
C ASN A 13 -8.70 34.83 6.85
N PHE A 14 -9.20 33.90 6.02
CA PHE A 14 -9.24 34.05 4.57
C PHE A 14 -10.40 34.96 4.11
N LEU A 15 -11.58 34.83 4.73
CA LEU A 15 -12.73 35.70 4.46
C LEU A 15 -12.52 37.14 4.95
N ALA A 16 -11.81 37.34 6.06
CA ALA A 16 -11.43 38.68 6.53
C ALA A 16 -10.48 39.40 5.56
N LYS A 17 -9.59 38.66 4.89
CA LYS A 17 -8.69 39.18 3.83
C LYS A 17 -9.41 39.50 2.52
N LEU A 18 -10.54 38.86 2.25
CA LEU A 18 -11.38 39.13 1.09
C LEU A 18 -12.29 40.36 1.31
N SER A 19 -12.81 40.54 2.53
CA SER A 19 -13.61 41.72 2.91
C SER A 19 -12.80 43.03 2.87
N SER A 20 -11.51 42.98 3.24
CA SER A 20 -10.63 44.14 3.13
C SER A 20 -10.24 44.49 1.68
N SER A 21 -10.45 43.57 0.73
CA SER A 21 -10.13 43.76 -0.69
C SER A 21 -11.31 44.29 -1.51
N SER A 22 -12.55 44.29 -0.97
CA SER A 22 -13.77 44.69 -1.69
C SER A 22 -14.12 46.18 -1.61
N VAL A 23 -13.27 47.03 -1.01
CA VAL A 23 -13.55 48.48 -0.87
C VAL A 23 -13.13 49.31 -2.10
N PHE A 24 -12.43 48.71 -3.07
CA PHE A 24 -12.03 49.41 -4.30
C PHE A 24 -12.81 48.92 -5.53
N LEU A 25 -13.98 49.50 -5.77
CA LEU A 25 -14.54 49.75 -7.11
C LEU A 25 -15.75 50.69 -6.95
N SER A 26 -15.43 51.97 -6.87
CA SER A 26 -16.37 53.08 -6.82
C SER A 26 -17.01 53.31 -8.20
N THR A 27 -18.27 53.75 -8.19
CA THR A 27 -18.84 54.79 -9.05
C THR A 27 -18.56 54.70 -10.56
N GLY A 28 -19.53 54.20 -11.33
CA GLY A 28 -19.54 54.31 -12.78
C GLY A 28 -20.88 53.86 -13.39
N THR A 29 -21.76 54.82 -13.66
CA THR A 29 -22.91 54.77 -14.60
C THR A 29 -22.45 54.24 -15.98
N ILE A 30 -23.15 53.48 -16.83
CA ILE A 30 -24.58 53.17 -17.13
C ILE A 30 -24.59 51.85 -17.95
N GLY A 31 -25.65 51.03 -17.83
CA GLY A 31 -26.03 50.10 -18.90
C GLY A 31 -26.55 48.73 -18.45
N ASN A 32 -27.87 48.54 -18.51
CA ASN A 32 -28.70 47.31 -18.61
C ASN A 32 -28.43 46.06 -17.73
N ASN A 33 -27.35 45.97 -16.96
CA ASN A 33 -27.04 44.82 -16.10
C ASN A 33 -27.78 44.86 -14.74
N HIS A 34 -28.47 45.96 -14.44
CA HIS A 34 -29.22 46.11 -13.18
C HIS A 34 -30.52 45.28 -13.14
N LEU A 35 -31.13 44.99 -14.30
CA LEU A 35 -32.41 44.26 -14.32
C LEU A 35 -32.23 42.77 -13.99
N LEU A 36 -31.10 42.17 -14.39
CA LEU A 36 -30.73 40.78 -14.06
C LEU A 36 -30.32 40.61 -12.59
N LEU A 37 -29.70 41.64 -12.00
CA LEU A 37 -29.31 41.65 -10.60
C LEU A 37 -30.52 41.80 -9.67
N VAL A 38 -31.50 42.62 -10.04
CA VAL A 38 -32.74 42.78 -9.26
C VAL A 38 -33.65 41.56 -9.37
N SER A 39 -33.72 40.89 -10.53
CA SER A 39 -34.45 39.62 -10.66
C SER A 39 -33.78 38.46 -9.90
N ALA A 40 -32.44 38.42 -9.86
CA ALA A 40 -31.69 37.44 -9.07
C ALA A 40 -31.83 37.68 -7.54
N LEU A 41 -31.92 38.94 -7.11
CA LEU A 41 -32.18 39.32 -5.71
C LEU A 41 -33.64 39.06 -5.30
N GLY A 42 -34.62 39.26 -6.19
CA GLY A 42 -36.02 38.94 -5.94
C GLY A 42 -36.31 37.42 -5.89
N ALA A 43 -35.59 36.62 -6.67
CA ALA A 43 -35.64 35.15 -6.56
C ALA A 43 -35.00 34.65 -5.25
N LEU A 44 -34.03 35.39 -4.71
CA LEU A 44 -33.46 35.12 -3.37
C LEU A 44 -34.48 35.44 -2.25
N SER A 45 -35.30 36.49 -2.38
CA SER A 45 -36.24 36.87 -1.32
C SER A 45 -37.43 35.92 -1.20
N LEU A 46 -37.92 35.36 -2.31
CA LEU A 46 -39.00 34.36 -2.31
C LEU A 46 -38.55 32.97 -1.85
N GLN A 47 -37.26 32.64 -1.98
CA GLN A 47 -36.71 31.44 -1.35
C GLN A 47 -36.55 31.60 0.17
N LEU A 48 -36.31 32.82 0.67
CA LEU A 48 -36.13 33.07 2.11
C LEU A 48 -37.39 32.86 2.95
N SER A 49 -38.59 33.01 2.40
CA SER A 49 -39.84 32.78 3.15
C SER A 49 -40.11 31.29 3.46
N CYS A 50 -39.57 30.36 2.66
CA CYS A 50 -39.65 28.92 2.94
C CYS A 50 -38.50 28.41 3.83
N ILE A 51 -37.48 29.23 4.08
CA ILE A 51 -36.24 28.87 4.79
C ILE A 51 -36.40 28.91 6.32
N VAL A 52 -37.46 29.53 6.85
CA VAL A 52 -37.64 29.75 8.30
C VAL A 52 -38.10 28.49 9.07
N GLN A 53 -38.57 27.43 8.41
CA GLN A 53 -39.24 26.32 9.11
C GLN A 53 -38.31 25.18 9.59
N CYS A 54 -37.02 25.15 9.25
CA CYS A 54 -36.14 24.01 9.60
C CYS A 54 -34.65 24.42 9.74
N PRO A 55 -34.14 24.71 10.95
CA PRO A 55 -32.74 25.15 11.15
C PRO A 55 -31.68 24.11 10.71
N HIS A 56 -32.04 22.82 10.65
CA HIS A 56 -31.13 21.77 10.19
C HIS A 56 -30.94 21.77 8.66
N ALA A 57 -31.98 22.15 7.90
CA ALA A 57 -31.92 22.25 6.43
C ALA A 57 -31.07 23.45 5.97
N ILE A 58 -31.07 24.54 6.74
CA ILE A 58 -30.27 25.75 6.50
C ILE A 58 -28.78 25.45 6.60
N TYR A 59 -28.38 24.76 7.66
CA TYR A 59 -26.98 24.40 7.88
C TYR A 59 -26.47 23.49 6.76
N LEU A 60 -27.25 22.49 6.36
CA LEU A 60 -26.93 21.59 5.25
C LEU A 60 -26.89 22.31 3.90
N PHE A 61 -27.81 23.25 3.63
CA PHE A 61 -27.85 24.03 2.40
C PHE A 61 -26.66 24.99 2.30
N LEU A 62 -26.32 25.69 3.39
CA LEU A 62 -25.15 26.57 3.44
C LEU A 62 -23.84 25.78 3.37
N LEU A 63 -23.75 24.59 3.97
CA LEU A 63 -22.61 23.69 3.79
C LEU A 63 -22.48 23.27 2.32
N LYS A 64 -23.57 22.82 1.70
CA LYS A 64 -23.59 22.41 0.28
C LYS A 64 -23.20 23.56 -0.65
N LYS A 65 -23.68 24.78 -0.37
CA LYS A 65 -23.38 25.98 -1.15
C LYS A 65 -21.93 26.43 -0.95
N SER A 66 -21.41 26.39 0.28
CA SER A 66 -20.00 26.69 0.59
C SER A 66 -19.03 25.69 -0.05
N ILE A 67 -19.39 24.41 -0.04
CA ILE A 67 -18.64 23.34 -0.72
C ILE A 67 -18.70 23.53 -2.26
N CYS A 68 -19.87 23.79 -2.83
CA CYS A 68 -20.02 24.07 -4.27
C CYS A 68 -19.25 25.32 -4.71
N ILE A 69 -19.28 26.39 -3.91
CA ILE A 69 -18.51 27.61 -4.16
C ILE A 69 -17.02 27.27 -4.16
N THR A 70 -16.53 26.58 -3.14
CA THR A 70 -15.12 26.17 -3.04
C THR A 70 -14.67 25.33 -4.24
N LEU A 71 -15.54 24.45 -4.77
CA LEU A 71 -15.26 23.58 -5.93
C LEU A 71 -15.23 24.33 -7.27
N VAL A 72 -16.12 25.31 -7.47
CA VAL A 72 -16.10 26.17 -8.68
C VAL A 72 -14.84 27.04 -8.67
N TYR A 73 -14.51 27.64 -7.52
CA TYR A 73 -13.26 28.38 -7.36
C TYR A 73 -12.02 27.50 -7.52
N LEU A 74 -12.03 26.25 -7.02
CA LEU A 74 -10.94 25.29 -7.21
C LEU A 74 -10.69 25.03 -8.70
N THR A 75 -11.75 24.78 -9.46
CA THR A 75 -11.64 24.47 -10.90
C THR A 75 -11.12 25.67 -11.70
N ILE A 76 -11.64 26.87 -11.42
CA ILE A 76 -11.18 28.12 -12.06
C ILE A 76 -9.73 28.44 -11.68
N PHE A 77 -9.35 28.21 -10.42
CA PHE A 77 -8.00 28.48 -9.93
C PHE A 77 -6.98 27.50 -10.52
N VAL A 78 -7.33 26.23 -10.68
CA VAL A 78 -6.51 25.24 -11.40
C VAL A 78 -6.30 25.67 -12.85
N VAL A 79 -7.34 26.10 -13.57
CA VAL A 79 -7.21 26.62 -14.94
C VAL A 79 -6.29 27.84 -14.99
N ARG A 80 -6.40 28.76 -14.02
CA ARG A 80 -5.47 29.91 -13.94
C ARG A 80 -4.02 29.48 -13.69
N LEU A 81 -3.78 28.53 -12.78
CA LEU A 81 -2.43 28.04 -12.50
C LEU A 81 -1.80 27.37 -13.73
N VAL A 82 -2.58 26.56 -14.45
CA VAL A 82 -2.17 25.94 -15.72
C VAL A 82 -1.86 27.00 -16.77
N SER A 83 -2.70 28.05 -16.87
CA SER A 83 -2.49 29.15 -17.83
C SER A 83 -1.26 30.01 -17.51
N VAL A 84 -0.89 30.11 -16.24
CA VAL A 84 0.33 30.79 -15.77
C VAL A 84 1.58 29.89 -15.91
N GLY A 85 1.40 28.61 -16.25
CA GLY A 85 2.49 27.63 -16.41
C GLY A 85 2.98 27.01 -15.10
N ASN A 86 2.33 27.29 -13.97
CA ASN A 86 2.70 26.71 -12.67
C ASN A 86 1.92 25.41 -12.42
N LEU A 87 2.38 24.34 -13.08
CA LEU A 87 1.74 23.03 -13.07
C LEU A 87 1.94 22.28 -11.73
N GLU A 88 3.06 22.46 -11.05
CA GLU A 88 3.34 21.82 -9.76
C GLU A 88 2.36 22.27 -8.66
N ALA A 89 2.09 23.57 -8.58
CA ALA A 89 1.11 24.13 -7.65
C ALA A 89 -0.31 23.62 -7.95
N ALA A 90 -0.66 23.45 -9.23
CA ALA A 90 -1.94 22.89 -9.65
C ALA A 90 -2.10 21.43 -9.20
N VAL A 91 -1.05 20.61 -9.38
CA VAL A 91 -1.03 19.21 -8.92
C VAL A 91 -1.17 19.13 -7.40
N SER A 92 -0.39 19.92 -6.65
CA SER A 92 -0.47 19.92 -5.17
C SER A 92 -1.86 20.31 -4.66
N LEU A 93 -2.51 21.29 -5.31
CA LEU A 93 -3.85 21.71 -4.94
C LEU A 93 -4.88 20.62 -5.21
N LEU A 94 -4.79 19.93 -6.35
CA LEU A 94 -5.70 18.83 -6.68
C LEU A 94 -5.54 17.64 -5.72
N LEU A 95 -4.31 17.28 -5.36
CA LEU A 95 -4.01 16.20 -4.39
C LEU A 95 -4.43 16.54 -2.96
N SER A 96 -4.64 17.82 -2.63
CA SER A 96 -5.16 18.25 -1.32
C SER A 96 -6.64 17.96 -1.10
N THR A 97 -7.36 17.53 -2.15
CA THR A 97 -8.77 17.15 -2.08
C THR A 97 -8.96 15.96 -1.12
N SER A 98 -9.92 16.04 -0.20
CA SER A 98 -10.18 14.93 0.75
C SER A 98 -10.71 13.68 0.03
N PRO A 99 -10.30 12.47 0.45
CA PRO A 99 -10.67 11.22 -0.19
C PRO A 99 -12.17 10.86 -0.06
N GLU A 100 -12.85 11.41 0.96
CA GLU A 100 -14.29 11.21 1.18
C GLU A 100 -15.17 12.05 0.22
N SER A 101 -14.57 12.98 -0.52
CA SER A 101 -15.30 13.85 -1.43
C SER A 101 -15.61 13.16 -2.76
N SER A 102 -16.79 13.44 -3.32
CA SER A 102 -17.22 12.91 -4.63
C SER A 102 -16.33 13.34 -5.80
N TYR A 103 -15.53 14.40 -5.61
CA TYR A 103 -14.64 14.97 -6.62
C TYR A 103 -13.20 14.47 -6.52
N PHE A 104 -12.87 13.70 -5.49
CA PHE A 104 -11.52 13.16 -5.28
C PHE A 104 -11.00 12.43 -6.50
N TYR A 105 -11.79 11.48 -7.04
CA TYR A 105 -11.38 10.68 -8.19
C TYR A 105 -11.10 11.53 -9.44
N ALA A 106 -11.99 12.49 -9.75
CA ALA A 106 -11.83 13.38 -10.90
C ALA A 106 -10.61 14.30 -10.74
N ASN A 107 -10.36 14.82 -9.52
CA ASN A 107 -9.21 15.67 -9.24
C ASN A 107 -7.90 14.88 -9.22
N ALA A 108 -7.92 13.64 -8.71
CA ALA A 108 -6.79 12.73 -8.72
C ALA A 108 -6.35 12.39 -10.16
N LEU A 109 -7.29 12.04 -11.05
CA LEU A 109 -6.96 11.79 -12.46
C LEU A 109 -6.39 13.03 -13.16
N ARG A 110 -6.95 14.22 -12.89
CA ARG A 110 -6.39 15.49 -13.42
C ARG A 110 -4.98 15.74 -12.88
N ALA A 111 -4.74 15.48 -11.59
CA ALA A 111 -3.42 15.63 -10.99
C ALA A 111 -2.39 14.67 -11.62
N VAL A 112 -2.77 13.42 -11.85
CA VAL A 112 -1.94 12.42 -12.54
C VAL A 112 -1.65 12.84 -13.98
N ALA A 113 -2.66 13.29 -14.73
CA ALA A 113 -2.47 13.77 -16.10
C ALA A 113 -1.62 15.04 -16.21
N LEU A 114 -1.74 15.97 -15.24
CA LEU A 114 -0.92 17.17 -15.22
C LEU A 114 0.52 16.86 -14.81
N SER A 115 0.72 15.96 -13.83
CA SER A 115 2.06 15.59 -13.38
C SER A 115 2.86 14.84 -14.44
N SER A 116 2.22 14.03 -15.29
CA SER A 116 2.90 13.37 -16.42
C SER A 116 3.46 14.36 -17.45
N ALA A 117 2.84 15.53 -17.60
CA ALA A 117 3.32 16.59 -18.48
C ALA A 117 4.49 17.39 -17.88
N VAL A 118 4.69 17.33 -16.55
CA VAL A 118 5.77 18.05 -15.85
C VAL A 118 7.02 17.21 -15.76
N SER A 119 6.94 16.05 -15.10
CA SER A 119 8.10 15.18 -14.89
C SER A 119 7.70 13.78 -14.44
N ARG A 120 8.57 12.79 -14.70
CA ARG A 120 8.38 11.41 -14.25
C ARG A 120 8.38 11.29 -12.72
N SER A 121 9.24 12.06 -12.04
CA SER A 121 9.32 12.05 -10.58
C SER A 121 8.06 12.59 -9.91
N LEU A 122 7.48 13.67 -10.45
CA LEU A 122 6.23 14.21 -9.94
C LEU A 122 5.05 13.27 -10.21
N LEU A 123 5.02 12.62 -11.38
CA LEU A 123 4.02 11.60 -11.72
C LEU A 123 4.06 10.43 -10.74
N GLU A 124 5.26 9.90 -10.44
CA GLU A 124 5.43 8.84 -9.45
C GLU A 124 4.90 9.25 -8.08
N LEU A 125 5.26 10.45 -7.60
CA LEU A 125 4.80 10.93 -6.30
C LEU A 125 3.28 11.15 -6.26
N ALA A 126 2.70 11.72 -7.32
CA ALA A 126 1.27 11.94 -7.42
C ALA A 126 0.49 10.61 -7.42
N VAL A 127 0.93 9.63 -8.21
CA VAL A 127 0.29 8.30 -8.27
C VAL A 127 0.37 7.58 -6.93
N LYS A 128 1.50 7.65 -6.21
CA LYS A 128 1.62 7.08 -4.86
C LYS A 128 0.60 7.65 -3.89
N VAL A 129 0.48 8.98 -3.85
CA VAL A 129 -0.49 9.67 -2.98
C VAL A 129 -1.92 9.29 -3.36
N VAL A 130 -2.23 9.28 -4.64
CA VAL A 130 -3.56 8.89 -5.15
C VAL A 130 -3.89 7.45 -4.79
N ALA A 131 -2.98 6.50 -5.03
CA ALA A 131 -3.19 5.09 -4.75
C ALA A 131 -3.37 4.83 -3.25
N ALA A 132 -2.54 5.44 -2.38
CA ALA A 132 -2.69 5.34 -0.93
C ALA A 132 -4.06 5.88 -0.44
N ASN A 133 -4.54 6.98 -1.02
CA ASN A 133 -5.86 7.51 -0.70
C ASN A 133 -6.99 6.61 -1.21
N MET A 134 -6.82 5.93 -2.35
CA MET A 134 -7.82 5.02 -2.91
C MET A 134 -8.04 3.76 -2.05
N VAL A 135 -6.98 3.26 -1.38
CA VAL A 135 -7.08 2.15 -0.40
C VAL A 135 -8.09 2.47 0.71
N ARG A 136 -8.16 3.73 1.16
CA ARG A 136 -9.08 4.17 2.22
C ARG A 136 -10.55 4.25 1.77
N THR A 137 -10.80 4.25 0.46
CA THR A 137 -12.12 4.51 -0.15
C THR A 137 -12.74 3.27 -0.83
N ASP A 138 -12.26 2.08 -0.50
CA ASP A 138 -12.69 0.79 -1.07
C ASP A 138 -12.50 0.67 -2.59
N ARG A 139 -11.59 1.50 -3.15
CA ARG A 139 -11.17 1.44 -4.57
C ARG A 139 -9.70 1.05 -4.70
N SER A 140 -9.23 0.19 -3.81
CA SER A 140 -7.83 -0.28 -3.76
C SER A 140 -7.34 -0.79 -5.12
N LEU A 141 -8.14 -1.57 -5.83
CA LEU A 141 -7.79 -2.12 -7.15
C LEU A 141 -7.49 -1.05 -8.22
N SER A 142 -8.24 0.06 -8.21
CA SER A 142 -7.97 1.18 -9.13
C SER A 142 -6.63 1.86 -8.82
N GLY A 143 -6.27 1.93 -7.53
CA GLY A 143 -4.96 2.41 -7.08
C GLY A 143 -3.82 1.50 -7.55
N THR A 144 -4.01 0.18 -7.45
CA THR A 144 -3.06 -0.82 -7.94
C THR A 144 -2.78 -0.67 -9.44
N HIS A 145 -3.83 -0.48 -10.27
CA HIS A 145 -3.65 -0.27 -11.71
C HIS A 145 -2.79 0.97 -12.03
N LEU A 146 -2.99 2.07 -11.30
CA LEU A 146 -2.17 3.28 -11.47
C LEU A 146 -0.71 3.02 -11.07
N LEU A 147 -0.46 2.30 -9.98
CA LEU A 147 0.90 1.92 -9.56
C LEU A 147 1.59 1.04 -10.61
N CYS A 148 0.89 0.06 -11.17
CA CYS A 148 1.39 -0.77 -12.26
C CYS A 148 1.72 0.05 -13.50
N ALA A 149 0.90 1.03 -13.86
CA ALA A 149 1.12 1.88 -15.04
C ALA A 149 2.41 2.72 -14.94
N VAL A 150 2.81 3.09 -13.73
CA VAL A 150 4.06 3.84 -13.46
C VAL A 150 5.26 2.90 -13.23
N GLY A 151 5.05 1.59 -13.17
CA GLY A 151 6.10 0.59 -12.93
C GLY A 151 6.46 0.39 -11.46
N ARG A 152 5.58 0.79 -10.53
CA ARG A 152 5.77 0.66 -9.07
C ARG A 152 5.18 -0.66 -8.56
N TYR A 153 5.68 -1.77 -9.10
CA TYR A 153 5.12 -3.10 -8.84
C TYR A 153 5.19 -3.54 -7.38
N GLN A 154 6.25 -3.18 -6.64
CA GLN A 154 6.38 -3.52 -5.22
C GLN A 154 5.24 -2.95 -4.36
N GLU A 155 4.84 -1.71 -4.64
CA GLU A 155 3.76 -1.04 -3.93
C GLU A 155 2.39 -1.58 -4.35
N ALA A 156 2.24 -1.89 -5.65
CA ALA A 156 1.04 -2.54 -6.17
C ALA A 156 0.81 -3.91 -5.52
N CYS A 157 1.86 -4.74 -5.40
CA CYS A 157 1.80 -6.01 -4.68
C CYS A 157 1.41 -5.81 -3.21
N SER A 158 1.98 -4.81 -2.52
CA SER A 158 1.60 -4.53 -1.12
C SER A 158 0.12 -4.19 -1.00
N GLN A 159 -0.44 -3.36 -1.87
CA GLN A 159 -1.85 -2.99 -1.82
C GLN A 159 -2.77 -4.19 -2.11
N LEU A 160 -2.39 -5.07 -3.03
CA LEU A 160 -3.12 -6.32 -3.28
C LEU A 160 -3.09 -7.24 -2.06
N GLN A 161 -1.94 -7.36 -1.39
CA GLN A 161 -1.82 -8.15 -0.16
C GLN A 161 -2.65 -7.56 0.99
N ASP A 162 -2.64 -6.23 1.14
CA ASP A 162 -3.46 -5.54 2.15
C ASP A 162 -4.97 -5.70 1.88
N ALA A 163 -5.36 -5.88 0.62
CA ALA A 163 -6.73 -6.19 0.21
C ALA A 163 -7.09 -7.69 0.28
N GLY A 164 -6.14 -8.57 0.63
CA GLY A 164 -6.34 -10.02 0.67
C GLY A 164 -6.25 -10.73 -0.68
N CYS A 165 -5.90 -10.03 -1.76
CA CYS A 165 -5.71 -10.58 -3.11
C CYS A 165 -4.31 -11.19 -3.29
N TRP A 166 -3.99 -12.21 -2.48
CA TRP A 166 -2.63 -12.78 -2.41
C TRP A 166 -2.15 -13.44 -3.71
N THR A 167 -3.04 -14.16 -4.38
CA THR A 167 -2.74 -14.86 -5.66
C THR A 167 -2.42 -13.88 -6.77
N ASP A 168 -3.18 -12.77 -6.84
CA ASP A 168 -2.97 -11.72 -7.84
C ASP A 168 -1.65 -10.98 -7.56
N ALA A 169 -1.35 -10.70 -6.28
CA ALA A 169 -0.09 -10.11 -5.88
C ALA A 169 1.12 -10.97 -6.26
N ALA A 170 1.03 -12.29 -6.06
CA ALA A 170 2.08 -13.23 -6.42
C ALA A 170 2.26 -13.36 -7.94
N THR A 171 1.15 -13.36 -8.69
CA THR A 171 1.19 -13.38 -10.16
C THR A 171 1.86 -12.12 -10.71
N LEU A 172 1.48 -10.96 -10.17
CA LEU A 172 2.10 -9.67 -10.52
C LEU A 172 3.59 -9.64 -10.16
N ALA A 173 3.96 -10.20 -9.01
CA ALA A 173 5.35 -10.28 -8.59
C ALA A 173 6.16 -11.19 -9.51
N ALA A 174 5.61 -12.34 -9.93
CA ALA A 174 6.30 -13.28 -10.80
C ALA A 174 6.59 -12.71 -12.20
N THR A 175 5.75 -11.79 -12.70
CA THR A 175 5.93 -11.19 -14.02
C THR A 175 6.85 -9.97 -14.03
N HIS A 176 6.89 -9.20 -12.93
CA HIS A 176 7.56 -7.89 -12.92
C HIS A 176 8.67 -7.71 -11.87
N LEU A 177 8.69 -8.51 -10.80
CA LEU A 177 9.71 -8.41 -9.75
C LEU A 177 10.75 -9.54 -9.91
N LYS A 178 11.97 -9.29 -9.44
CA LYS A 178 13.07 -10.27 -9.46
C LYS A 178 13.88 -10.19 -8.17
N GLY A 179 14.57 -11.27 -7.84
CA GLY A 179 15.46 -11.32 -6.67
C GLY A 179 14.74 -11.07 -5.35
N SER A 180 15.30 -10.20 -4.52
CA SER A 180 14.85 -9.95 -3.15
C SER A 180 13.44 -9.35 -3.05
N ASP A 181 13.02 -8.57 -4.03
CA ASP A 181 11.68 -7.96 -4.04
C ASP A 181 10.59 -9.01 -4.28
N TYR A 182 10.82 -9.94 -5.21
CA TYR A 182 9.95 -11.10 -5.44
C TYR A 182 9.86 -11.99 -4.19
N ALA A 183 11.03 -12.34 -3.62
CA ALA A 183 11.12 -13.13 -2.40
C ALA A 183 10.32 -12.51 -1.25
N ARG A 184 10.40 -11.19 -1.07
CA ARG A 184 9.67 -10.48 0.00
C ARG A 184 8.15 -10.59 -0.15
N VAL A 185 7.64 -10.51 -1.38
CA VAL A 185 6.18 -10.65 -1.63
C VAL A 185 5.73 -12.07 -1.28
N LEU A 186 6.46 -13.09 -1.71
CA LEU A 186 6.15 -14.49 -1.40
C LEU A 186 6.27 -14.79 0.09
N LEU A 187 7.32 -14.30 0.76
CA LEU A 187 7.53 -14.49 2.19
C LEU A 187 6.36 -13.93 3.00
N ARG A 188 5.84 -12.75 2.64
CA ARG A 188 4.67 -12.17 3.31
C ARG A 188 3.41 -13.03 3.10
N TRP A 189 3.25 -13.63 1.92
CA TRP A 189 2.15 -14.55 1.66
C TRP A 189 2.30 -15.86 2.43
N ALA A 190 3.50 -16.43 2.48
CA ALA A 190 3.80 -17.64 3.24
C ALA A 190 3.43 -17.49 4.72
N ASN A 191 3.84 -16.36 5.32
CA ASN A 191 3.48 -16.00 6.69
C ASN A 191 1.96 -15.91 6.89
N HIS A 192 1.24 -15.32 5.94
CA HIS A 192 -0.22 -15.26 6.02
C HIS A 192 -0.87 -16.65 5.95
N VAL A 193 -0.45 -17.49 5.00
CA VAL A 193 -0.98 -18.86 4.85
C VAL A 193 -0.70 -19.69 6.10
N PHE A 194 0.49 -19.54 6.69
CA PHE A 194 0.86 -20.26 7.91
C PHE A 194 0.00 -19.86 9.12
N HIS A 195 -0.12 -18.56 9.39
CA HIS A 195 -0.79 -18.07 10.60
C HIS A 195 -2.30 -17.94 10.46
N SER A 196 -2.82 -17.64 9.27
CA SER A 196 -4.25 -17.37 9.05
C SER A 196 -5.01 -18.55 8.45
N GLU A 197 -4.41 -19.26 7.49
CA GLU A 197 -5.06 -20.43 6.87
C GLU A 197 -4.67 -21.76 7.55
N HIS A 198 -3.65 -21.76 8.40
CA HIS A 198 -3.09 -22.95 9.07
C HIS A 198 -2.71 -24.09 8.12
N ASN A 199 -2.42 -23.78 6.84
CA ASN A 199 -1.99 -24.76 5.85
C ASN A 199 -0.47 -24.78 5.74
N ILE A 200 0.17 -25.62 6.55
CA ILE A 200 1.62 -25.71 6.63
C ILE A 200 2.27 -26.07 5.30
N TRP A 201 1.71 -27.01 4.55
CA TRP A 201 2.32 -27.49 3.30
C TRP A 201 2.35 -26.40 2.24
N ARG A 202 1.25 -25.65 2.12
CA ARG A 202 1.18 -24.50 1.21
C ARG A 202 2.13 -23.39 1.63
N ALA A 203 2.24 -23.11 2.93
CA ALA A 203 3.20 -22.15 3.44
C ALA A 203 4.65 -22.58 3.16
N LEU A 204 4.97 -23.86 3.35
CA LEU A 204 6.31 -24.42 3.10
C LEU A 204 6.73 -24.25 1.63
N ILE A 205 5.83 -24.55 0.70
CA ILE A 205 6.06 -24.32 -0.74
C ILE A 205 6.38 -22.85 -1.01
N LEU A 206 5.65 -21.92 -0.40
CA LEU A 206 5.87 -20.49 -0.57
C LEU A 206 7.18 -20.01 0.06
N TYR A 207 7.56 -20.51 1.24
CA TYR A 207 8.86 -20.20 1.86
C TYR A 207 10.02 -20.67 0.99
N VAL A 208 9.95 -21.91 0.47
CA VAL A 208 10.97 -22.44 -0.44
C VAL A 208 11.04 -21.64 -1.73
N ALA A 209 9.90 -21.29 -2.33
CA ALA A 209 9.86 -20.44 -3.52
C ALA A 209 10.43 -19.03 -3.29
N ALA A 210 10.33 -18.51 -2.05
CA ALA A 210 10.95 -17.26 -1.64
C ALA A 210 12.45 -17.39 -1.34
N GLY A 211 13.00 -18.61 -1.25
CA GLY A 211 14.36 -18.88 -0.77
C GLY A 211 14.54 -18.73 0.75
N ALA A 212 13.42 -18.67 1.50
CA ALA A 212 13.36 -18.42 2.93
C ALA A 212 13.37 -19.75 3.71
N LEU A 213 14.51 -20.46 3.67
CA LEU A 213 14.64 -21.81 4.25
C LEU A 213 14.60 -21.82 5.78
N GLN A 214 15.06 -20.73 6.42
CA GLN A 214 15.03 -20.58 7.88
C GLN A 214 13.58 -20.49 8.38
N GLU A 215 12.77 -19.68 7.72
CA GLU A 215 11.37 -19.49 8.03
C GLU A 215 10.54 -20.76 7.78
N ALA A 216 10.91 -21.54 6.75
CA ALA A 216 10.35 -22.88 6.52
C ALA A 216 10.62 -23.83 7.70
N LEU A 217 11.84 -23.84 8.24
CA LEU A 217 12.19 -24.65 9.42
C LEU A 217 11.48 -24.18 10.69
N ALA A 218 11.42 -22.86 10.90
CA ALA A 218 10.70 -22.28 12.03
C ALA A 218 9.23 -22.70 12.02
N ALA A 219 8.58 -22.66 10.85
CA ALA A 219 7.21 -23.12 10.67
C ALA A 219 7.03 -24.62 10.97
N LEU A 220 7.96 -25.47 10.53
CA LEU A 220 7.94 -26.91 10.85
C LEU A 220 8.11 -27.18 12.35
N ARG A 221 8.98 -26.42 13.03
CA ARG A 221 9.18 -26.51 14.47
C ARG A 221 7.93 -26.11 15.24
N GLU A 222 7.31 -24.99 14.89
CA GLU A 222 6.08 -24.51 15.53
C GLU A 222 4.91 -25.50 15.35
N SER A 223 4.84 -26.16 14.19
CA SER A 223 3.85 -27.20 13.91
C SER A 223 4.14 -28.58 14.53
N GLN A 224 5.24 -28.72 15.27
CA GLN A 224 5.69 -29.97 15.88
C GLN A 224 5.83 -31.14 14.88
N GLN A 225 6.42 -30.87 13.70
CA GLN A 225 6.66 -31.88 12.66
C GLN A 225 8.17 -32.20 12.53
N PRO A 226 8.76 -32.96 13.48
CA PRO A 226 10.21 -33.21 13.53
C PRO A 226 10.70 -34.05 12.35
N ASP A 227 9.92 -35.05 11.92
CA ASP A 227 10.28 -35.96 10.83
C ASP A 227 10.41 -35.19 9.51
N THR A 228 9.41 -34.35 9.23
CA THR A 228 9.38 -33.49 8.05
C THR A 228 10.52 -32.47 8.09
N ALA A 229 10.82 -31.89 9.25
CA ALA A 229 11.95 -30.97 9.41
C ALA A 229 13.29 -31.64 9.12
N ALA A 230 13.52 -32.84 9.65
CA ALA A 230 14.74 -33.61 9.38
C ALA A 230 14.87 -33.96 7.88
N MET A 231 13.79 -34.46 7.26
CA MET A 231 13.77 -34.76 5.83
C MET A 231 13.97 -33.52 4.96
N PHE A 232 13.39 -32.38 5.36
CA PHE A 232 13.56 -31.11 4.65
C PHE A 232 15.01 -30.62 4.68
N ILE A 233 15.70 -30.71 5.83
CA ILE A 233 17.11 -30.36 5.96
C ILE A 233 17.98 -31.26 5.08
N LEU A 234 17.73 -32.58 5.10
CA LEU A 234 18.45 -33.53 4.26
C LEU A 234 18.28 -33.21 2.78
N ALA A 235 17.04 -33.00 2.32
CA ALA A 235 16.74 -32.65 0.93
C ALA A 235 17.41 -31.34 0.50
N CYS A 236 17.38 -30.31 1.35
CA CYS A 236 18.04 -29.03 1.05
C CYS A 236 19.55 -29.19 0.89
N ARG A 237 20.19 -30.02 1.74
CA ARG A 237 21.64 -30.29 1.68
C ARG A 237 22.02 -31.08 0.43
N GLU A 238 21.23 -32.08 0.07
CA GLU A 238 21.48 -32.91 -1.11
C GLU A 238 21.39 -32.08 -2.40
N ILE A 239 20.31 -31.31 -2.58
CA ILE A 239 20.13 -30.42 -3.74
C ILE A 239 21.23 -29.36 -3.81
N HIS A 240 21.64 -28.82 -2.66
CA HIS A 240 22.69 -27.82 -2.62
C HIS A 240 24.08 -28.41 -2.95
N ALA A 241 24.38 -29.62 -2.49
CA ALA A 241 25.59 -30.33 -2.86
C ALA A 241 25.64 -30.64 -4.36
N GLU A 242 24.50 -31.04 -4.96
CA GLU A 242 24.36 -31.25 -6.40
C GLU A 242 24.52 -29.94 -7.19
N PHE A 243 23.98 -28.83 -6.70
CA PHE A 243 24.16 -27.52 -7.33
C PHE A 243 25.64 -27.09 -7.31
N ILE A 244 26.34 -27.30 -6.19
CA ILE A 244 27.78 -27.00 -6.08
C ILE A 244 28.60 -27.87 -7.02
N SER A 245 28.37 -29.19 -7.05
CA SER A 245 29.15 -30.10 -7.91
C SER A 245 28.96 -29.78 -9.39
N ASN A 246 27.76 -29.36 -9.81
CA ASN A 246 27.51 -28.89 -11.18
C ASN A 246 28.25 -27.58 -11.51
N LEU A 247 28.46 -26.70 -10.53
CA LEU A 247 29.22 -25.46 -10.69
C LEU A 247 30.74 -25.70 -10.77
N GLU A 248 31.24 -26.75 -10.12
CA GLU A 248 32.65 -27.15 -10.16
C GLU A 248 33.11 -27.68 -11.53
N ILE A 249 32.16 -28.04 -12.41
CA ILE A 249 32.45 -28.52 -13.77
C ILE A 249 32.67 -27.34 -14.74
N SER A 250 32.30 -26.10 -14.37
CA SER A 250 32.16 -24.99 -15.34
C SER A 250 33.22 -23.86 -15.31
N ASP A 251 34.04 -23.68 -14.26
CA ASP A 251 34.93 -22.50 -14.20
C ASP A 251 36.41 -22.82 -13.82
N ASP A 252 37.29 -22.27 -14.65
CA ASP A 252 38.76 -22.27 -14.54
C ASP A 252 39.26 -21.58 -13.25
N GLU A 253 40.38 -22.13 -12.77
CA GLU A 253 41.12 -21.85 -11.55
C GLU A 253 41.48 -20.36 -11.31
N SER A 254 41.02 -19.77 -10.19
CA SER A 254 41.89 -19.11 -9.18
C SER A 254 41.13 -18.26 -8.14
N ASP A 255 39.94 -17.74 -8.44
CA ASP A 255 39.15 -16.89 -7.51
C ASP A 255 38.03 -17.65 -6.74
N SER A 256 37.84 -18.93 -7.03
CA SER A 256 36.65 -19.69 -6.61
C SER A 256 36.65 -20.17 -5.15
N ASN A 257 37.81 -20.29 -4.48
CA ASN A 257 37.87 -20.92 -3.15
C ASN A 257 37.24 -20.11 -2.00
N ALA A 258 37.30 -18.78 -2.05
CA ALA A 258 36.65 -17.94 -1.03
C ALA A 258 35.13 -17.89 -1.21
N LEU A 259 34.65 -17.92 -2.46
CA LEU A 259 33.23 -18.00 -2.80
C LEU A 259 32.67 -19.40 -2.49
N LYS A 260 33.43 -20.47 -2.77
CA LYS A 260 33.12 -21.88 -2.44
C LYS A 260 32.91 -22.08 -0.94
N ASN A 261 33.80 -21.55 -0.08
CA ASN A 261 33.63 -21.66 1.38
C ASN A 261 32.41 -20.90 1.93
N LYS A 262 31.98 -19.84 1.22
CA LYS A 262 30.78 -19.06 1.56
C LYS A 262 29.50 -19.69 0.99
N LEU A 263 29.62 -20.39 -0.14
CA LEU A 263 28.54 -21.12 -0.80
C LEU A 263 28.24 -22.43 -0.08
N LEU A 264 29.27 -23.18 0.37
CA LEU A 264 29.15 -24.41 1.17
C LEU A 264 28.32 -24.23 2.46
N LYS A 265 28.25 -23.01 2.97
CA LYS A 265 27.42 -22.63 4.11
C LYS A 265 26.09 -22.07 3.62
N LEU A 266 25.08 -22.93 3.49
CA LEU A 266 23.70 -22.51 3.25
C LEU A 266 23.31 -21.50 4.35
N PRO A 267 22.99 -20.24 4.02
CA PRO A 267 22.65 -19.24 5.01
C PRO A 267 21.44 -19.70 5.83
N GLY A 268 21.66 -20.18 7.05
CA GLY A 268 20.58 -20.69 7.92
C GLY A 268 20.44 -22.19 8.07
N LEU A 269 21.16 -23.00 7.30
CA LEU A 269 21.13 -24.47 7.39
C LEU A 269 22.48 -25.08 7.78
N ASP A 270 23.40 -24.23 8.23
CA ASP A 270 24.68 -24.66 8.78
C ASP A 270 24.44 -25.67 9.92
N PRO A 271 25.28 -26.72 10.04
CA PRO A 271 25.15 -27.70 11.11
C PRO A 271 25.31 -27.09 12.52
N GLU A 272 25.89 -25.90 12.60
CA GLU A 272 26.06 -25.10 13.82
C GLU A 272 24.88 -24.14 14.08
N ASN A 273 23.90 -24.06 13.17
CA ASN A 273 22.75 -23.18 13.33
C ASN A 273 21.82 -23.73 14.43
N ASP A 274 21.46 -22.86 15.39
CA ASP A 274 20.58 -23.18 16.52
C ASP A 274 19.28 -23.87 16.10
N ASP A 275 18.67 -23.48 14.98
CA ASP A 275 17.42 -24.08 14.48
C ASP A 275 17.64 -25.50 13.94
N VAL A 276 18.79 -25.77 13.31
CA VAL A 276 19.16 -27.11 12.82
C VAL A 276 19.50 -28.03 13.98
N VAL A 277 20.23 -27.53 14.98
CA VAL A 277 20.55 -28.26 16.21
C VAL A 277 19.28 -28.58 16.99
N ALA A 278 18.37 -27.60 17.15
CA ALA A 278 17.10 -27.77 17.84
C ALA A 278 16.19 -28.81 17.17
N VAL A 279 16.19 -28.89 15.83
CA VAL A 279 15.47 -29.96 15.11
C VAL A 279 16.05 -31.33 15.45
N GLY A 280 17.38 -31.47 15.53
CA GLY A 280 18.04 -32.71 15.94
C GLY A 280 17.69 -33.15 17.37
N GLU A 281 17.70 -32.20 18.31
CA GLU A 281 17.31 -32.47 19.71
C GLU A 281 15.84 -32.88 19.83
N TYR A 282 14.95 -32.17 19.13
CA TYR A 282 13.52 -32.44 19.15
C TYR A 282 13.18 -33.77 18.47
N TYR A 283 13.84 -34.08 17.35
CA TYR A 283 13.75 -35.39 16.70
C TYR A 283 14.24 -36.51 17.63
N GLY A 284 15.33 -36.30 18.38
CA GLY A 284 15.80 -37.23 19.40
C GLY A 284 14.81 -37.45 20.56
N GLN A 285 14.02 -36.44 20.93
CA GLN A 285 12.92 -36.60 21.90
C GLN A 285 11.73 -37.37 21.28
N TYR A 286 11.40 -37.10 20.03
CA TYR A 286 10.36 -37.81 19.29
C TYR A 286 10.68 -39.29 19.10
N GLN A 287 11.92 -39.62 18.72
CA GLN A 287 12.40 -41.01 18.64
C GLN A 287 12.26 -41.74 19.98
N ARG A 288 12.65 -41.09 21.10
CA ARG A 288 12.44 -41.66 22.44
C ARG A 288 10.96 -41.92 22.72
N LYS A 289 10.08 -40.97 22.38
CA LYS A 289 8.62 -41.12 22.54
C LYS A 289 8.04 -42.26 21.70
N LEU A 290 8.50 -42.42 20.45
CA LEU A 290 8.12 -43.54 19.59
C LEU A 290 8.57 -44.89 20.16
N VAL A 291 9.80 -44.97 20.68
CA VAL A 291 10.30 -46.19 21.33
C VAL A 291 9.42 -46.55 22.53
N HIS A 292 9.03 -45.59 23.37
CA HIS A 292 8.10 -45.84 24.49
C HIS A 292 6.71 -46.29 24.02
N LEU A 293 6.18 -45.69 22.96
CA LEU A 293 4.91 -46.09 22.32
C LEU A 293 4.95 -47.51 21.76
N CYS A 294 6.09 -47.94 21.21
CA CYS A 294 6.28 -49.30 20.70
C CYS A 294 6.57 -50.34 21.80
N MET A 295 6.91 -49.90 23.01
CA MET A 295 7.34 -50.76 24.12
C MET A 295 6.24 -50.97 25.18
N ASP A 296 4.99 -50.52 24.97
CA ASP A 296 3.86 -50.59 25.92
C ASP A 296 4.21 -50.15 27.37
N SER A 297 5.25 -49.32 27.53
CA SER A 297 5.75 -48.89 28.84
C SER A 297 5.36 -47.43 29.09
N LEU A 298 4.56 -47.21 30.14
CA LEU A 298 4.23 -45.87 30.62
C LEU A 298 5.53 -45.09 30.91
N PRO A 299 5.65 -43.83 30.45
CA PRO A 299 6.84 -43.04 30.73
C PRO A 299 6.96 -42.84 32.24
N TYR A 300 8.10 -43.23 32.81
CA TYR A 300 8.43 -42.96 34.20
C TYR A 300 8.55 -41.45 34.40
N SER A 301 7.72 -40.92 35.31
CA SER A 301 7.83 -39.55 35.81
C SER A 301 8.92 -39.51 36.87
N ASP A 302 9.98 -38.73 36.63
CA ASP A 302 10.81 -38.12 37.67
C ASP A 302 10.74 -36.60 37.52
#